data_AF-A0A8S9VX21-F1
#
_entry.id   AF-A0A8S9VX21-F1
#
_cell.length_a   1.000
_cell.length_b   1.000
_cell.length_c   1.000
_cell.angle_alpha   90.00
_cell.angle_beta   90.00
_cell.angle_gamma   90.00
#
_symmetry.space_group_name_H-M   'P 1'
#
loop_
_entity.id
_entity.type
_entity.pdbx_description
1 polymer ?
#
loop_
_entity_poly.entity_id
_entity_poly.type
_entity_poly.pdbx_seq_one_letter_code
_entity_poly.pdbx_strand_id
1 'polypeptide(L)' 'MSALVAALDEFGLVEGLIITDDIEREEEIDDRRIVFMPLWKWLLATPD' A
#
# COMPACT_ATOMS: atom_id res chain seq x y z
N MET A 1 -0.33 -6.10 9.56
CA MET A 1 -1.33 -5.15 9.04
C MET A 1 -1.70 -4.05 10.04
N SER A 2 -1.92 -4.37 11.32
CA SER A 2 -2.37 -3.42 12.36
C SER A 2 -1.56 -2.12 12.45
N ALA A 3 -0.22 -2.17 12.35
CA ALA A 3 0.61 -0.96 12.42
C ALA A 3 0.44 -0.03 11.22
N LEU A 4 0.29 -0.57 10.01
CA LEU A 4 0.05 0.23 8.81
C LEU A 4 -1.32 0.89 8.89
N VAL A 5 -2.37 0.13 9.24
CA VAL A 5 -3.72 0.66 9.41
C VAL A 5 -3.76 1.76 10.48
N ALA A 6 -3.12 1.55 11.63
CA ALA A 6 -3.04 2.57 12.67
C ALA A 6 -2.34 3.85 12.18
N ALA A 7 -1.30 3.75 11.35
CA ALA A 7 -0.66 4.91 10.74
C ALA A 7 -1.60 5.61 9.73
N LEU A 8 -2.32 4.85 8.90
CA LEU A 8 -3.31 5.41 7.99
C LEU A 8 -4.37 6.22 8.75
N ASP A 9 -4.84 5.71 9.89
CA ASP A 9 -5.81 6.41 10.74
C ASP A 9 -5.25 7.70 11.34
N GLU A 10 -4.05 7.63 11.95
CA GLU A 10 -3.39 8.78 12.57
C GLU A 10 -3.14 9.92 11.55
N PHE A 11 -2.79 9.57 10.31
CA PHE A 11 -2.52 10.55 9.26
C PHE A 11 -3.72 10.85 8.36
N GLY A 12 -4.90 10.24 8.61
CA GLY A 12 -6.10 10.46 7.80
C GLY A 12 -5.97 10.01 6.34
N LEU A 13 -5.16 8.98 6.08
CA LEU A 13 -4.90 8.44 4.74
C LEU A 13 -5.87 7.28 4.44
N VAL A 14 -6.35 7.22 3.20
CA VAL A 14 -7.26 6.14 2.73
C VAL A 14 -6.53 5.02 2.00
N GLU A 15 -5.23 5.19 1.74
CA GLU A 15 -4.42 4.22 0.99
C GLU A 15 -3.05 3.99 1.62
N GLY A 16 -2.65 2.72 1.71
CA GLY A 16 -1.31 2.29 2.11
C GLY A 16 -0.63 1.46 1.04
N LEU A 17 0.70 1.53 0.99
CA LEU A 17 1.55 0.78 0.05
C LEU A 17 2.47 -0.16 0.83
N ILE A 18 2.51 -1.43 0.44
CA ILE A 18 3.47 -2.43 0.90
C ILE A 18 4.34 -2.83 -0.28
N ILE A 19 5.64 -2.53 -0.19
CA ILE A 19 6.61 -2.98 -1.19
C ILE A 19 6.99 -4.43 -0.89
N THR A 20 6.89 -5.29 -1.89
CA THR A 20 7.15 -6.74 -1.81
C THR A 20 8.22 -7.15 -2.80
N ASP A 21 8.69 -8.40 -2.74
CA ASP A 21 9.63 -8.93 -3.74
C ASP A 21 8.90 -9.22 -5.07
N ASP A 22 7.78 -9.95 -4.99
CA ASP A 22 7.03 -10.45 -6.15
C ASP A 22 5.49 -10.41 -6.01
N ILE A 23 4.96 -10.08 -4.82
CA ILE A 23 3.52 -10.08 -4.56
C ILE A 23 2.88 -8.82 -5.13
N GLU A 24 1.98 -9.00 -6.09
CA GLU A 24 1.14 -7.96 -6.65
C GLU A 24 -0.34 -8.24 -6.37
N ARG A 25 -0.96 -7.44 -5.49
CA ARG A 25 -2.39 -7.56 -5.13
C ARG A 25 -2.90 -6.32 -4.42
N GLU A 26 -4.21 -6.21 -4.30
CA GLU A 26 -4.88 -5.21 -3.48
C GLU A 26 -5.73 -5.90 -2.40
N GLU A 27 -5.81 -5.27 -1.22
CA GLU A 27 -6.71 -5.67 -0.14
C GLU A 27 -7.51 -4.46 0.34
N GLU A 28 -8.81 -4.63 0.51
CA GLU A 28 -9.68 -3.65 1.15
C GLU A 28 -9.87 -4.01 2.63
N ILE A 29 -9.70 -3.04 3.52
CA ILE A 29 -9.93 -3.17 4.96
C ILE A 29 -10.80 -1.98 5.36
N ASP A 30 -12.06 -2.23 5.69
CA ASP A 30 -13.07 -1.20 5.96
C ASP A 30 -13.20 -0.19 4.80
N ASP A 31 -12.77 1.05 5.00
CA ASP A 31 -12.74 2.14 4.01
C ASP A 31 -11.33 2.42 3.46
N ARG A 32 -10.35 1.55 3.76
CA ARG A 32 -8.95 1.68 3.37
C ARG A 32 -8.59 0.71 2.24
N ARG A 33 -7.72 1.16 1.36
CA ARG A 33 -7.09 0.34 0.32
C ARG A 33 -5.62 0.08 0.64
N ILE A 34 -5.20 -1.17 0.63
CA ILE A 34 -3.79 -1.56 0.78
C ILE A 34 -3.30 -2.17 -0.54
N VAL A 35 -2.31 -1.53 -1.14
CA VAL A 35 -1.67 -1.99 -2.39
C VAL A 35 -0.38 -2.71 -2.03
N PHE A 36 -0.24 -3.95 -2.51
CA PHE A 36 1.01 -4.69 -2.49
C PHE A 36 1.64 -4.57 -3.87
N MET A 37 2.83 -3.98 -3.93
CA MET A 37 3.55 -3.71 -5.17
C MET A 37 4.95 -4.31 -5.12
N PRO A 38 5.35 -5.10 -6.13
CA PRO A 38 6.73 -5.54 -6.24
C PRO A 38 7.71 -4.35 -6.32
N LEU A 39 8.86 -4.43 -5.66
CA LEU A 39 9.86 -3.37 -5.60
C LEU A 39 10.28 -2.87 -6.98
N TRP A 40 10.53 -3.80 -7.91
CA TRP A 40 10.93 -3.44 -9.27
C TRP A 40 9.86 -2.59 -9.97
N LYS A 41 8.58 -2.87 -9.73
CA LYS A 41 7.47 -2.12 -10.32
C LYS A 41 7.37 -0.73 -9.71
N TRP A 42 7.57 -0.61 -8.40
CA TRP A 42 7.62 0.68 -7.72
C TRP A 42 8.79 1.54 -8.23
N LEU A 43 9.97 0.95 -8.42
CA LEU A 43 11.14 1.66 -8.94
C LEU A 43 10.98 2.11 -10.40
N LEU A 44 10.21 1.36 -11.20
CA LEU A 44 9.91 1.69 -12.60
C LEU A 44 8.65 2.54 -12.77
N ALA A 45 7.85 2.74 -11.71
CA ALA A 45 6.69 3.59 -11.75
C ALA A 45 7.17 5.03 -12.03
N THR A 46 6.82 5.54 -13.22
CA THR A 46 7.13 6.91 -13.60
C THR A 46 6.01 7.80 -13.09
N PRO A 47 6.32 8.93 -12.42
CA PRO A 47 5.31 9.95 -12.16
C PRO A 47 4.87 10.55 -13.50
N ASP A 48 3.55 10.69 -13.68
CA ASP A 48 2.95 11.49 -14.77
C ASP A 48 3.29 12.98 -14.64
#